data_AF-A0A7S3VJU2-F1
#
_entry.id   AF-A0A7S3VJU2-F1
#
_cell.length_a   1.000
_cell.length_b   1.000
_cell.length_c   1.000
_cell.angle_alpha   90.00
_cell.angle_beta   90.00
_cell.angle_gamma   90.00
#
_symmetry.space_group_name_H-M   'P 1'
#
loop_
_entity.id
_entity.type
_entity.pdbx_description
1 polymer ?
#
loop_
_entity_poly.entity_id
_entity_poly.type
_entity_poly.pdbx_seq_one_letter_code
_entity_poly.pdbx_strand_id
1 'polypeptide(L)'
;MGRPISQFKVDMSHQEMERILEELQQLCEQTPDVWIAAEAGARWLCHDQGYEDMAEFEDALHGTFEDFLQAMPHIETKIDEKNRLVFRIKRDPPRDQWQGKKMSLRITDGSDLWRVLSKSQYATVEIPEMEFEISADGKRKIDSLYNHICAAVWNLGQHVNSSGAGMVEDHKEKIMDCVSQLQSLLDVDKPFTWVVHDPSGLSTFSDMTNVEEAPMDREREWTCPEGAEVVVNREGVVQNVSAQ
;
A
#
# COMPACT_ATOMS: atom_id res chain seq x y z
N MET A 1 1.54 3.46 -31.86
CA MET A 1 0.90 2.12 -31.75
C MET A 1 1.01 1.72 -30.29
N GLY A 2 -0.04 1.97 -29.52
CA GLY A 2 -0.05 1.73 -28.07
C GLY A 2 -0.08 0.23 -27.77
N ARG A 3 0.88 -0.25 -26.98
CA ARG A 3 0.82 -1.58 -26.39
C ARG A 3 -0.07 -1.49 -25.14
N PRO A 4 -1.06 -2.37 -24.95
CA PRO A 4 -1.71 -2.50 -23.66
C PRO A 4 -0.83 -3.42 -22.79
N ILE A 5 -0.11 -2.84 -21.85
CA ILE A 5 0.39 -3.55 -20.68
C ILE A 5 -0.19 -2.81 -19.49
N SER A 6 -1.20 -3.39 -18.86
CA SER A 6 -1.68 -2.92 -17.57
C SER A 6 -2.57 -4.02 -17.00
N GLN A 7 -2.04 -4.71 -15.99
CA GLN A 7 -2.83 -5.60 -15.14
C GLN A 7 -3.66 -4.79 -14.10
N PHE A 8 -3.49 -3.46 -14.07
CA PHE A 8 -4.22 -2.53 -13.22
C PHE A 8 -4.67 -1.32 -14.05
N LYS A 9 -5.75 -1.49 -14.82
CA LYS A 9 -6.33 -0.40 -15.64
C LYS A 9 -7.32 0.42 -14.80
N VAL A 10 -6.85 0.98 -13.69
CA VAL A 10 -7.66 1.91 -12.90
C VAL A 10 -6.90 3.24 -12.89
N ASP A 11 -7.35 4.17 -13.74
CA ASP A 11 -6.78 5.52 -13.88
C ASP A 11 -7.48 6.47 -12.89
N MET A 12 -7.47 6.12 -11.59
CA MET A 12 -8.15 6.86 -10.52
C MET A 12 -7.14 7.60 -9.65
N SER A 13 -7.56 8.69 -9.01
CA SER A 13 -6.72 9.35 -8.01
C SER A 13 -6.35 8.39 -6.88
N HIS A 14 -5.08 8.44 -6.45
CA HIS A 14 -4.58 7.52 -5.42
C HIS A 14 -5.27 7.69 -4.07
N GLN A 15 -5.77 8.91 -3.78
CA GLN A 15 -6.56 9.17 -2.57
C GLN A 15 -7.91 8.47 -2.60
N GLU A 16 -8.63 8.53 -3.73
CA GLU A 16 -9.89 7.80 -3.91
C GLU A 16 -9.66 6.28 -3.88
N MET A 17 -8.56 5.81 -4.48
CA MET A 17 -8.17 4.40 -4.43
C MET A 17 -7.98 3.91 -3.00
N GLU A 18 -7.18 4.64 -2.20
CA GLU A 18 -6.92 4.29 -0.81
C GLU A 18 -8.21 4.31 0.01
N ARG A 19 -9.04 5.35 -0.15
CA ARG A 19 -10.30 5.49 0.59
C ARG A 19 -11.29 4.37 0.28
N ILE A 20 -11.48 4.02 -0.99
CA ILE A 20 -12.37 2.91 -1.40
C ILE A 20 -11.85 1.57 -0.89
N LEU A 21 -10.54 1.31 -1.00
CA LEU A 21 -9.95 0.06 -0.53
C LEU A 21 -10.05 -0.09 0.99
N GLU A 22 -9.85 0.99 1.75
CA GLU A 22 -10.00 1.01 3.20
C GLU A 22 -11.45 0.71 3.62
N GLU A 23 -12.43 1.33 2.97
CA GLU A 23 -13.85 1.09 3.26
C GLU A 23 -14.27 -0.33 2.90
N LEU A 24 -13.84 -0.86 1.75
CA LEU A 24 -14.10 -2.24 1.37
C LEU A 24 -13.46 -3.24 2.35
N GLN A 25 -12.25 -2.95 2.84
CA GLN A 25 -11.58 -3.77 3.85
C GLN A 25 -12.38 -3.76 5.17
N GLN A 26 -12.78 -2.58 5.67
CA GLN A 26 -13.59 -2.47 6.88
C GLN A 26 -14.92 -3.21 6.77
N LEU A 27 -15.59 -3.11 5.62
CA LEU A 27 -16.84 -3.83 5.35
C LEU A 27 -16.65 -5.35 5.44
N CYS A 28 -15.55 -5.87 4.90
CA CYS A 28 -15.23 -7.30 4.93
C CYS A 28 -14.80 -7.78 6.33
N GLU A 29 -14.13 -6.96 7.13
CA GLU A 29 -13.80 -7.26 8.53
C GLU A 29 -15.08 -7.42 9.38
N GLN A 30 -16.10 -6.60 9.12
CA GLN A 30 -17.39 -6.67 9.81
C GLN A 30 -18.25 -7.86 9.34
N THR A 31 -18.11 -8.29 8.08
CA THR A 31 -18.93 -9.35 7.47
C THR A 31 -18.06 -10.45 6.85
N PRO A 32 -17.36 -11.22 7.69
CA PRO A 32 -16.31 -12.10 7.22
C PRO A 32 -16.90 -13.32 6.47
N ASP A 33 -16.31 -13.69 5.32
CA ASP A 33 -16.76 -14.75 4.38
C ASP A 33 -18.09 -14.52 3.63
N VAL A 34 -18.69 -13.33 3.73
CA VAL A 34 -19.96 -13.05 3.02
C VAL A 34 -19.69 -12.56 1.59
N TRP A 35 -20.42 -13.12 0.63
CA TRP A 35 -20.44 -12.60 -0.74
C TRP A 35 -21.40 -11.41 -0.82
N ILE A 36 -20.87 -10.25 -1.19
CA ILE A 36 -21.61 -8.99 -1.28
C ILE A 36 -21.96 -8.73 -2.74
N ALA A 37 -23.18 -8.32 -3.03
CA ALA A 37 -23.54 -7.92 -4.39
C ALA A 37 -22.76 -6.67 -4.79
N ALA A 38 -22.12 -6.67 -5.97
CA ALA A 38 -21.33 -5.55 -6.47
C ALA A 38 -22.16 -4.26 -6.50
N GLU A 39 -23.39 -4.35 -6.98
CA GLU A 39 -24.37 -3.26 -6.99
C GLU A 39 -24.65 -2.68 -5.58
N ALA A 40 -24.73 -3.55 -4.56
CA ALA A 40 -24.95 -3.10 -3.18
C ALA A 40 -23.70 -2.45 -2.58
N GLY A 41 -22.52 -3.02 -2.86
CA GLY A 41 -21.23 -2.44 -2.46
C GLY A 41 -21.00 -1.07 -3.11
N ALA A 42 -21.28 -0.95 -4.41
CA ALA A 42 -21.15 0.31 -5.15
C ALA A 42 -22.07 1.40 -4.60
N ARG A 43 -23.34 1.08 -4.32
CA ARG A 43 -24.28 2.04 -3.70
C ARG A 43 -23.86 2.45 -2.30
N TRP A 44 -23.36 1.51 -1.52
CA TRP A 44 -22.88 1.79 -0.17
C TRP A 44 -21.68 2.73 -0.21
N LEU A 45 -20.66 2.42 -1.03
CA LEU A 45 -19.51 3.29 -1.26
C LEU A 45 -19.93 4.66 -1.78
N CYS A 46 -20.78 4.72 -2.81
CA CYS A 46 -21.30 5.98 -3.35
C CYS A 46 -21.88 6.89 -2.25
N HIS A 47 -22.71 6.33 -1.37
CA HIS A 47 -23.30 7.09 -0.26
C HIS A 47 -22.30 7.43 0.86
N ASP A 48 -21.49 6.48 1.30
CA ASP A 48 -20.54 6.67 2.42
C ASP A 48 -19.43 7.66 2.06
N GLN A 49 -19.00 7.61 0.80
CA GLN A 49 -17.96 8.46 0.25
C GLN A 49 -18.44 9.89 -0.03
N GLY A 50 -19.76 10.08 -0.16
CA GLY A 50 -20.41 11.37 -0.39
C GLY A 50 -20.58 11.75 -1.86
N TYR A 51 -20.57 10.78 -2.78
CA TYR A 51 -20.89 11.00 -4.19
C TYR A 51 -22.38 11.30 -4.37
N GLU A 52 -22.72 12.25 -5.25
CA GLU A 52 -24.08 12.69 -5.53
C GLU A 52 -24.93 11.55 -6.14
N ASP A 53 -24.33 10.80 -7.06
CA ASP A 53 -24.94 9.64 -7.68
C ASP A 53 -23.91 8.60 -8.18
N MET A 54 -24.43 7.50 -8.74
CA MET A 54 -23.62 6.42 -9.28
C MET A 54 -22.78 6.83 -10.50
N ALA A 55 -23.21 7.85 -11.26
CA ALA A 55 -22.47 8.31 -12.42
C ALA A 55 -21.22 9.07 -11.98
N GLU A 56 -21.32 9.93 -10.95
CA GLU A 56 -20.15 10.59 -10.36
C GLU A 56 -19.15 9.57 -9.78
N PHE A 57 -19.66 8.52 -9.12
CA PHE A 57 -18.82 7.46 -8.60
C PHE A 57 -18.09 6.68 -9.72
N GLU A 58 -18.78 6.31 -10.80
CA GLU A 58 -18.16 5.62 -11.94
C GLU A 58 -17.18 6.52 -12.71
N ASP A 59 -17.45 7.82 -12.80
CA ASP A 59 -16.53 8.81 -13.35
C ASP A 59 -15.25 8.89 -12.50
N ALA A 60 -15.36 8.85 -11.16
CA ALA A 60 -14.20 8.83 -10.26
C ALA A 60 -13.38 7.54 -10.37
N LEU A 61 -14.04 6.39 -10.60
CA LEU A 61 -13.37 5.12 -10.90
C LEU A 61 -12.76 5.09 -12.30
N HIS A 62 -13.13 6.03 -13.18
CA HIS A 62 -12.85 6.02 -14.61
C HIS A 62 -13.29 4.71 -15.29
N GLY A 63 -14.42 4.14 -14.83
CA GLY A 63 -14.92 2.86 -15.27
C GLY A 63 -16.03 2.31 -14.39
N THR A 64 -16.48 1.10 -14.66
CA THR A 64 -17.51 0.47 -13.84
C THR A 64 -16.91 -0.06 -12.53
N PHE A 65 -17.73 -0.11 -11.48
CA PHE A 65 -17.32 -0.78 -10.23
C PHE A 65 -17.00 -2.27 -10.45
N GLU A 66 -17.61 -2.91 -11.44
CA GLU A 66 -17.31 -4.29 -11.78
C GLU A 66 -15.89 -4.46 -12.32
N ASP A 67 -15.45 -3.58 -13.23
CA ASP A 67 -14.10 -3.56 -13.76
C ASP A 67 -13.08 -3.29 -12.64
N PHE A 68 -13.40 -2.35 -11.74
CA PHE A 68 -12.59 -2.06 -10.56
C PHE A 68 -12.39 -3.30 -9.68
N LEU A 69 -13.47 -4.00 -9.33
CA LEU A 69 -13.40 -5.22 -8.51
C LEU A 69 -12.58 -6.32 -9.17
N GLN A 70 -12.65 -6.45 -10.50
CA GLN A 70 -11.90 -7.46 -11.26
C GLN A 70 -10.42 -7.11 -11.42
N ALA A 71 -10.06 -5.82 -11.39
CA ALA A 71 -8.67 -5.37 -11.45
C ALA A 71 -7.89 -5.64 -10.15
N MET A 72 -8.58 -5.83 -9.02
CA MET A 72 -7.95 -5.97 -7.71
C MET A 72 -7.54 -7.42 -7.39
N PRO A 73 -6.26 -7.71 -7.12
CA PRO A 73 -5.76 -9.09 -6.93
C PRO A 73 -6.29 -9.75 -5.65
N HIS A 74 -6.67 -8.93 -4.67
CA HIS A 74 -7.16 -9.35 -3.36
C HIS A 74 -8.70 -9.37 -3.30
N ILE A 75 -9.39 -9.13 -4.41
CA ILE A 75 -10.84 -9.25 -4.52
C ILE A 75 -11.15 -10.50 -5.35
N GLU A 76 -12.08 -11.32 -4.88
CA GLU A 76 -12.66 -12.40 -5.66
C GLU A 76 -14.04 -11.98 -6.12
N THR A 77 -14.33 -12.25 -7.39
CA THR A 77 -15.64 -12.00 -7.98
C THR A 77 -16.20 -13.29 -8.56
N LYS A 78 -17.53 -13.44 -8.51
CA LYS A 78 -18.27 -14.51 -9.20
C LYS A 78 -19.68 -14.05 -9.53
N ILE A 79 -20.36 -14.79 -10.39
CA ILE A 79 -21.80 -14.61 -10.64
C ILE A 79 -22.58 -15.55 -9.71
N ASP A 80 -23.59 -15.02 -9.01
CA ASP A 80 -24.46 -15.81 -8.13
C ASP A 80 -25.60 -16.51 -8.90
N GLU A 81 -26.39 -17.32 -8.19
CA GLU A 81 -27.55 -18.04 -8.75
C GLU A 81 -28.63 -17.11 -9.34
N LYS A 82 -28.62 -15.83 -8.97
CA LYS A 82 -29.56 -14.80 -9.45
C LYS A 82 -28.97 -13.99 -10.60
N ASN A 83 -27.85 -14.44 -11.19
CA ASN A 83 -27.15 -13.78 -12.27
C ASN A 83 -26.64 -12.36 -11.90
N ARG A 84 -26.19 -12.18 -10.66
CA ARG A 84 -25.61 -10.92 -10.17
C ARG A 84 -24.13 -11.08 -9.88
N LEU A 85 -23.32 -10.07 -10.19
CA LEU A 85 -21.93 -10.01 -9.77
C LEU A 85 -21.90 -9.86 -8.24
N VAL A 86 -21.19 -10.78 -7.59
CA VAL A 86 -20.89 -10.73 -6.16
C VAL A 86 -19.40 -10.75 -5.96
N PHE A 87 -18.92 -10.05 -4.95
CA PHE A 87 -17.50 -9.99 -4.59
C PHE A 87 -17.28 -10.30 -3.12
N ARG A 88 -16.03 -10.66 -2.80
CA ARG A 88 -15.51 -10.72 -1.43
C ARG A 88 -14.02 -10.38 -1.45
N ILE A 89 -13.50 -9.80 -0.37
CA ILE A 89 -12.05 -9.66 -0.20
C ILE A 89 -11.47 -11.01 0.23
N LYS A 90 -10.38 -11.43 -0.41
CA LYS A 90 -9.62 -12.63 -0.04
C LYS A 90 -9.10 -12.44 1.38
N ARG A 91 -9.38 -13.43 2.23
CA ARG A 91 -8.69 -13.50 3.52
C ARG A 91 -7.23 -13.81 3.31
N ASP A 92 -6.42 -13.20 4.14
CA ASP A 92 -5.02 -13.56 4.25
C ASP A 92 -4.93 -15.03 4.70
N PRO A 93 -4.05 -15.82 4.08
CA PRO A 93 -3.79 -17.17 4.57
C PRO A 93 -3.31 -17.09 6.02
N PRO A 94 -3.58 -18.13 6.83
CA PRO A 94 -3.08 -18.19 8.19
C PRO A 94 -1.54 -18.18 8.19
N ARG A 95 -0.94 -17.70 9.28
CA ARG A 95 0.51 -17.42 9.36
C ARG A 95 1.40 -18.63 9.12
N ASP A 96 0.91 -19.83 9.44
CA ASP A 96 1.59 -21.10 9.19
C ASP A 96 1.75 -21.43 7.70
N GLN A 97 0.98 -20.78 6.83
CA GLN A 97 1.03 -20.92 5.37
C GLN A 97 1.77 -19.77 4.68
N TRP A 98 2.28 -18.81 5.45
CA TRP A 98 3.01 -17.67 4.89
C TRP A 98 4.33 -18.12 4.27
N GLN A 99 4.58 -17.59 3.07
CA GLN A 99 5.82 -17.80 2.35
C GLN A 99 6.49 -16.44 2.20
N GLY A 100 7.33 -16.11 3.18
CA GLY A 100 8.06 -14.86 3.20
C GLY A 100 8.88 -14.69 1.93
N LYS A 101 8.76 -13.52 1.29
CA LYS A 101 9.49 -13.21 0.07
C LYS A 101 10.13 -11.84 0.15
N LYS A 102 11.27 -11.74 -0.51
CA LYS A 102 11.98 -10.50 -0.79
C LYS A 102 11.88 -10.23 -2.28
N MET A 103 11.39 -9.06 -2.64
CA MET A 103 11.36 -8.59 -4.03
C MET A 103 12.31 -7.41 -4.15
N SER A 104 13.23 -7.45 -5.11
CA SER A 104 14.17 -6.36 -5.36
C SER A 104 14.01 -5.88 -6.80
N LEU A 105 13.74 -4.59 -6.96
CA LEU A 105 13.60 -3.94 -8.25
C LEU A 105 14.60 -2.81 -8.34
N ARG A 106 15.48 -2.86 -9.34
CA ARG A 106 16.40 -1.76 -9.62
C ARG A 106 15.71 -0.70 -10.48
N ILE A 107 15.54 0.49 -9.92
CA ILE A 107 14.94 1.64 -10.59
C ILE A 107 16.04 2.35 -11.38
N THR A 108 15.86 2.46 -12.69
CA THR A 108 16.88 3.05 -13.58
C THR A 108 16.36 4.20 -14.42
N ASP A 109 15.04 4.33 -14.56
CA ASP A 109 14.37 5.35 -15.36
C ASP A 109 13.09 5.80 -14.66
N GLY A 110 12.65 7.04 -14.92
CA GLY A 110 11.41 7.59 -14.35
C GLY A 110 10.15 6.77 -14.68
N SER A 111 10.15 6.00 -15.78
CA SER A 111 9.07 5.08 -16.12
C SER A 111 8.90 3.93 -15.10
N ASP A 112 9.98 3.51 -14.44
CA ASP A 112 9.90 2.48 -13.39
C ASP A 112 9.14 2.98 -12.14
N LEU A 113 9.13 4.29 -11.88
CA LEU A 113 8.38 4.88 -10.76
C LEU A 113 6.87 4.72 -10.89
N TRP A 114 6.36 4.53 -12.12
CA TRP A 114 4.94 4.33 -12.41
C TRP A 114 4.49 2.88 -12.28
N ARG A 115 5.38 1.96 -11.92
CA ARG A 115 5.00 0.58 -11.60
C ARG A 115 4.14 0.57 -10.34
N VAL A 116 2.97 -0.05 -10.44
CA VAL A 116 2.07 -0.23 -9.29
C VAL A 116 2.56 -1.40 -8.45
N LEU A 117 2.72 -1.18 -7.15
CA LEU A 117 2.99 -2.15 -6.11
C LEU A 117 1.71 -2.37 -5.28
N SER A 118 1.22 -3.60 -5.27
CA SER A 118 0.26 -4.07 -4.28
C SER A 118 1.01 -4.51 -3.03
N LYS A 119 1.27 -3.60 -2.10
CA LYS A 119 1.97 -3.84 -0.82
C LYS A 119 1.03 -4.51 0.19
N SER A 120 1.48 -5.60 0.81
CA SER A 120 0.76 -6.26 1.91
C SER A 120 0.80 -5.41 3.18
N GLN A 121 -0.17 -5.65 4.06
CA GLN A 121 -0.23 -5.02 5.38
C GLN A 121 0.95 -5.36 6.31
N TYR A 122 1.69 -6.42 5.99
CA TYR A 122 2.85 -6.90 6.76
C TYR A 122 4.19 -6.56 6.12
N ALA A 123 4.18 -6.05 4.89
CA ALA A 123 5.40 -5.78 4.15
C ALA A 123 6.07 -4.49 4.62
N THR A 124 7.40 -4.49 4.62
CA THR A 124 8.23 -3.28 4.69
C THR A 124 8.84 -3.00 3.32
N VAL A 125 9.17 -1.74 3.09
CA VAL A 125 9.91 -1.30 1.90
C VAL A 125 11.22 -0.68 2.36
N GLU A 126 12.31 -1.06 1.74
CA GLU A 126 13.65 -0.56 2.01
C GLU A 126 14.24 0.07 0.74
N ILE A 127 14.90 1.22 0.89
CA ILE A 127 15.74 1.86 -0.13
C ILE A 127 17.18 1.87 0.43
N PRO A 128 17.99 0.83 0.13
CA PRO A 128 19.29 0.64 0.76
C PRO A 128 20.27 1.78 0.53
N GLU A 129 20.23 2.43 -0.64
CA GLU A 129 21.17 3.50 -1.02
C GLU A 129 21.08 4.75 -0.13
N MET A 130 19.99 4.93 0.60
CA MET A 130 19.80 6.03 1.54
C MET A 130 19.48 5.55 2.97
N GLU A 131 19.63 4.25 3.24
CA GLU A 131 19.34 3.62 4.54
C GLU A 131 17.91 3.95 5.05
N PHE A 132 16.94 3.99 4.13
CA PHE A 132 15.56 4.35 4.44
C PHE A 132 14.63 3.14 4.40
N GLU A 133 13.68 3.09 5.34
CA GLU A 133 12.66 2.06 5.42
C GLU A 133 11.26 2.66 5.65
N ILE A 134 10.29 2.16 4.90
CA ILE A 134 8.85 2.31 5.17
C ILE A 134 8.39 1.05 5.90
N SER A 135 8.11 1.21 7.19
CA SER A 135 7.65 0.12 8.05
C SER A 135 6.24 -0.36 7.68
N ALA A 136 5.88 -1.54 8.16
CA ALA A 136 4.53 -2.06 8.04
C ALA A 136 3.56 -1.23 8.88
N ASP A 137 2.46 -0.78 8.28
CA ASP A 137 1.43 0.08 8.89
C ASP A 137 0.10 -0.66 9.10
N GLY A 138 0.08 -1.97 8.86
CA GLY A 138 -1.13 -2.79 9.02
C GLY A 138 -2.19 -2.55 7.94
N LYS A 139 -1.87 -1.79 6.88
CA LYS A 139 -2.79 -1.49 5.78
C LYS A 139 -2.29 -2.04 4.46
N ARG A 140 -3.21 -2.58 3.66
CA ARG A 140 -2.92 -2.92 2.26
C ARG A 140 -2.90 -1.64 1.45
N LYS A 141 -1.88 -1.48 0.62
CA LYS A 141 -1.73 -0.30 -0.26
C LYS A 141 -1.46 -0.76 -1.68
N ILE A 142 -2.20 -0.22 -2.64
CA ILE A 142 -1.99 -0.48 -4.05
C ILE A 142 -1.71 0.86 -4.68
N ASP A 143 -0.44 1.11 -4.99
CA ASP A 143 -0.03 2.40 -5.49
C ASP A 143 1.25 2.32 -6.34
N SER A 144 1.53 3.36 -7.13
CA SER A 144 2.79 3.51 -7.82
C SER A 144 3.95 3.72 -6.84
N LEU A 145 5.15 3.34 -7.25
CA LEU A 145 6.37 3.62 -6.48
C LEU A 145 6.56 5.12 -6.25
N TYR A 146 6.24 5.94 -7.26
CA TYR A 146 6.22 7.39 -7.15
C TYR A 146 5.40 7.86 -5.94
N ASN A 147 4.16 7.38 -5.82
CA ASN A 147 3.27 7.81 -4.75
C ASN A 147 3.67 7.24 -3.38
N HIS A 148 4.24 6.03 -3.32
CA HIS A 148 4.82 5.54 -2.08
C HIS A 148 5.93 6.47 -1.56
N ILE A 149 6.78 7.00 -2.46
CA ILE A 149 7.81 7.99 -2.10
C ILE A 149 7.16 9.31 -1.69
N CYS A 150 6.18 9.82 -2.45
CA CYS A 150 5.49 11.06 -2.11
C CYS A 150 4.75 10.97 -0.76
N ALA A 151 4.15 9.83 -0.45
CA ALA A 151 3.51 9.57 0.83
C ALA A 151 4.54 9.57 1.97
N ALA A 152 5.71 8.96 1.77
CA ALA A 152 6.80 9.01 2.74
C ALA A 152 7.30 10.44 3.00
N VAL A 153 7.52 11.21 1.93
CA VAL A 153 7.88 12.65 1.97
C VAL A 153 6.85 13.44 2.78
N TRP A 154 5.56 13.25 2.48
CA TRP A 154 4.48 13.95 3.16
C TRP A 154 4.41 13.57 4.64
N ASN A 155 4.46 12.27 4.97
CA ASN A 155 4.40 11.77 6.35
C ASN A 155 5.53 12.32 7.22
N LEU A 156 6.76 12.33 6.71
CA LEU A 156 7.92 12.89 7.41
C LEU A 156 7.79 14.40 7.61
N GLY A 157 7.36 15.12 6.56
CA GLY A 157 7.10 16.56 6.65
C GLY A 157 6.01 16.91 7.66
N GLN A 158 4.92 16.14 7.70
CA GLN A 158 3.87 16.31 8.70
C GLN A 158 4.39 16.04 10.11
N HIS A 159 5.20 14.99 10.31
CA HIS A 159 5.79 14.69 11.61
C HIS A 159 6.63 15.86 12.15
N VAL A 160 7.43 16.49 11.29
CA VAL A 160 8.19 17.71 11.65
C VAL A 160 7.25 18.87 11.96
N ASN A 161 6.19 19.08 11.18
CA ASN A 161 5.26 20.18 11.40
C ASN A 161 4.45 20.02 12.70
N SER A 162 3.99 18.81 13.01
CA SER A 162 3.14 18.53 14.17
C SER A 162 3.95 18.43 15.47
N SER A 163 5.14 17.83 15.40
CA SER A 163 5.93 17.47 16.59
C SER A 163 7.21 18.30 16.74
N GLY A 164 7.58 19.09 15.73
CA GLY A 164 8.87 19.80 15.66
C GLY A 164 9.14 20.81 16.78
N ALA A 165 8.10 21.34 17.43
CA ALA A 165 8.27 22.24 18.58
C ALA A 165 8.88 21.53 19.81
N GLY A 166 8.74 20.21 19.91
CA GLY A 166 9.32 19.38 20.98
C GLY A 166 10.57 18.60 20.55
N MET A 167 11.02 18.73 19.30
CA MET A 167 12.16 17.99 18.77
C MET A 167 13.46 18.76 18.96
N VAL A 168 14.55 18.02 19.18
CA VAL A 168 15.91 18.57 19.12
C VAL A 168 16.20 18.98 17.68
N GLU A 169 16.80 20.16 17.45
CA GLU A 169 17.01 20.69 16.10
C GLU A 169 17.78 19.72 15.19
N ASP A 170 18.80 19.03 15.71
CA ASP A 170 19.56 18.00 14.97
C ASP A 170 18.68 16.85 14.44
N HIS A 171 17.65 16.44 15.20
CA HIS A 171 16.71 15.41 14.72
C HIS A 171 15.82 15.94 13.60
N LYS A 172 15.40 17.20 13.70
CA LYS A 172 14.59 17.86 12.68
C LYS A 172 15.37 18.04 11.38
N GLU A 173 16.64 18.46 11.46
CA GLU A 173 17.53 18.57 10.30
C GLU A 173 17.68 17.22 9.59
N LYS A 174 17.95 16.13 10.33
CA LYS A 174 18.05 14.78 9.75
C LYS A 174 16.78 14.32 9.03
N ILE A 175 15.60 14.64 9.57
CA ILE A 175 14.33 14.31 8.92
C ILE A 175 14.15 15.12 7.63
N MET A 176 14.47 16.42 7.65
CA MET A 176 14.39 17.28 6.47
C MET A 176 15.41 16.90 5.40
N ASP A 177 16.59 16.43 5.79
CA ASP A 177 17.59 15.87 4.88
C ASP A 177 17.08 14.58 4.23
N CYS A 178 16.44 13.70 5.00
CA CYS A 178 15.81 12.49 4.47
C CYS A 178 14.68 12.83 3.48
N VAL A 179 13.83 13.80 3.80
CA VAL A 179 12.78 14.33 2.89
C VAL A 179 13.39 14.82 1.58
N SER A 180 14.48 15.56 1.65
CA SER A 180 15.18 16.09 0.47
C SER A 180 15.78 14.98 -0.39
N GLN A 181 16.35 13.95 0.25
CA GLN A 181 16.85 12.76 -0.45
C GLN A 181 15.74 11.98 -1.14
N LEU A 182 14.61 11.74 -0.47
CA LEU A 182 13.44 11.08 -1.07
C LEU A 182 12.91 11.85 -2.28
N GLN A 183 12.84 13.18 -2.21
CA GLN A 183 12.42 14.01 -3.34
C GLN A 183 13.36 13.84 -4.54
N SER A 184 14.67 13.76 -4.31
CA SER A 184 15.65 13.54 -5.38
C SER A 184 15.52 12.20 -6.10
N LEU A 185 14.91 11.19 -5.45
CA LEU A 185 14.65 9.89 -6.08
C LEU A 185 13.56 9.97 -7.16
N LEU A 186 12.69 10.98 -7.12
CA LEU A 186 11.59 11.14 -8.08
C LEU A 186 12.09 11.51 -9.49
N ASP A 187 13.26 12.12 -9.59
CA ASP A 187 13.90 12.45 -10.87
C ASP A 187 14.75 11.29 -11.43
N VAL A 188 15.07 10.29 -10.60
CA VAL A 188 15.90 9.12 -10.94
C VAL A 188 17.27 9.52 -11.54
N ASP A 189 17.88 10.61 -11.03
CA ASP A 189 19.21 11.06 -11.44
C ASP A 189 20.29 9.99 -11.24
N LYS A 190 20.11 9.13 -10.23
CA LYS A 190 20.95 7.97 -9.94
C LYS A 190 20.06 6.74 -9.77
N PRO A 191 20.44 5.60 -10.36
CA PRO A 191 19.74 4.35 -10.10
C PRO A 191 19.76 3.99 -8.62
N PHE A 192 18.64 3.49 -8.11
CA PHE A 192 18.49 3.00 -6.74
C PHE A 192 17.68 1.70 -6.72
N THR A 193 17.62 1.04 -5.57
CA THR A 193 16.97 -0.25 -5.44
C THR A 193 15.75 -0.13 -4.54
N TRP A 194 14.60 -0.55 -5.05
CA TRP A 194 13.38 -0.69 -4.28
C TRP A 194 13.25 -2.14 -3.80
N VAL A 195 13.36 -2.34 -2.49
CA VAL A 195 13.30 -3.67 -1.88
C VAL A 195 12.03 -3.81 -1.07
N VAL A 196 11.20 -4.80 -1.37
CA VAL A 196 10.02 -5.16 -0.59
C VAL A 196 10.32 -6.41 0.20
N HIS A 197 10.23 -6.32 1.53
CA HIS A 197 10.30 -7.48 2.42
C HIS A 197 8.90 -7.80 2.89
N ASP A 198 8.36 -8.93 2.46
CA ASP A 198 7.01 -9.33 2.80
C ASP A 198 6.98 -10.70 3.47
N PRO A 199 6.86 -10.75 4.82
CA PRO A 199 6.74 -12.01 5.55
C PRO A 199 5.55 -12.86 5.12
N SER A 200 4.48 -12.25 4.60
CA SER A 200 3.26 -12.97 4.19
C SER A 200 3.33 -13.53 2.76
N GLY A 201 4.21 -12.98 1.91
CA GLY A 201 4.31 -13.37 0.51
C GLY A 201 3.23 -12.79 -0.42
N LEU A 202 2.37 -11.89 0.08
CA LEU A 202 1.16 -11.41 -0.61
C LEU A 202 1.40 -10.17 -1.49
N SER A 203 2.55 -9.51 -1.37
CA SER A 203 2.86 -8.27 -2.09
C SER A 203 3.23 -8.56 -3.54
N THR A 204 2.81 -7.76 -4.51
CA THR A 204 3.15 -8.02 -5.92
C THR A 204 3.29 -6.72 -6.70
N PHE A 205 4.17 -6.71 -7.72
CA PHE A 205 4.19 -5.64 -8.71
C PHE A 205 3.21 -5.95 -9.85
N SER A 206 2.62 -4.90 -10.39
CA SER A 206 1.82 -4.93 -11.61
C SER A 206 2.60 -5.43 -12.83
N ASP A 207 3.89 -5.11 -12.89
CA ASP A 207 4.84 -5.64 -13.87
C ASP A 207 6.05 -6.23 -13.14
N MET A 208 6.18 -7.55 -13.22
CA MET A 208 7.27 -8.32 -12.60
C MET A 208 8.54 -8.35 -13.47
N THR A 209 8.57 -7.67 -14.62
CA THR A 209 9.77 -7.58 -15.47
C THR A 209 10.91 -6.93 -14.71
N ASN A 210 12.06 -7.62 -14.63
CA ASN A 210 13.26 -7.21 -13.88
C ASN A 210 13.09 -7.13 -12.36
N VAL A 211 12.02 -7.72 -11.80
CA VAL A 211 11.90 -7.90 -10.35
C VAL A 211 12.59 -9.20 -9.97
N GLU A 212 13.60 -9.11 -9.10
CA GLU A 212 14.27 -10.26 -8.52
C GLU A 212 13.48 -10.74 -7.30
N GLU A 213 12.98 -11.97 -7.36
CA GLU A 213 12.29 -12.61 -6.24
C GLU A 213 13.20 -13.63 -5.55
N ALA A 214 13.33 -13.50 -4.24
CA ALA A 214 14.05 -14.43 -3.39
C ALA A 214 13.18 -14.82 -2.17
N PRO A 215 13.35 -16.02 -1.61
CA PRO A 215 12.79 -16.32 -0.30
C PRO A 215 13.34 -15.33 0.73
N MET A 216 12.50 -14.88 1.65
CA MET A 216 12.96 -14.02 2.74
C MET A 216 13.83 -14.84 3.70
N ASP A 217 15.03 -14.33 4.01
CA ASP A 217 15.92 -14.97 4.97
C ASP A 217 15.25 -15.04 6.34
N ARG A 218 15.15 -16.26 6.90
CA ARG A 218 14.47 -16.51 8.19
C ARG A 218 15.07 -15.75 9.37
N GLU A 219 16.28 -15.19 9.25
CA GLU A 219 16.88 -14.39 10.33
C GLU A 219 16.28 -12.99 10.47
N ARG A 220 15.55 -12.48 9.47
CA ARG A 220 14.61 -11.35 9.61
C ARG A 220 13.18 -11.84 9.90
N GLU A 221 13.00 -13.01 10.55
CA GLU A 221 11.70 -13.42 11.08
C GLU A 221 11.26 -12.36 12.10
N TRP A 222 10.38 -11.47 11.64
CA TRP A 222 9.62 -10.58 12.48
C TRP A 222 8.84 -11.41 13.50
N THR A 223 9.32 -11.43 14.74
CA THR A 223 8.47 -11.78 15.88
C THR A 223 7.45 -10.65 16.00
N CYS A 224 6.23 -10.87 15.52
CA CYS A 224 5.09 -10.10 15.98
C CYS A 224 5.11 -10.17 17.50
N PRO A 225 5.31 -9.08 18.25
CA PRO A 225 5.31 -9.18 19.70
C PRO A 225 3.89 -9.55 20.11
N GLU A 226 3.68 -10.80 20.54
CA GLU A 226 2.48 -11.13 21.29
C GLU A 226 2.51 -10.27 22.56
N GLY A 227 1.61 -9.28 22.63
CA GLY A 227 1.55 -8.34 23.74
C GLY A 227 2.31 -7.02 23.55
N ALA A 228 2.44 -6.51 22.32
CA ALA A 228 2.75 -5.09 22.13
C ALA A 228 1.62 -4.23 22.73
N GLU A 229 1.75 -3.88 24.01
CA GLU A 229 1.02 -2.75 24.57
C GLU A 229 1.45 -1.51 23.79
N VAL A 230 0.49 -0.93 23.08
CA VAL A 230 0.61 0.43 22.57
C VAL A 230 0.68 1.34 23.79
N VAL A 231 1.88 1.56 24.32
CA VAL A 231 2.08 2.60 25.32
C VAL A 231 2.07 3.93 24.57
N VAL A 232 0.86 4.48 24.42
CA VAL A 232 0.68 5.87 24.02
C VAL A 232 1.19 6.73 25.17
N ASN A 233 2.47 7.09 25.11
CA ASN A 233 2.98 8.18 25.94
C ASN A 233 2.22 9.44 25.52
N ARG A 234 1.86 10.30 26.48
CA ARG A 234 0.98 11.48 26.32
C ARG A 234 1.42 12.53 25.27
N GLU A 235 2.44 12.26 24.47
CA GLU A 235 3.02 13.15 23.46
C GLU A 235 3.17 12.51 22.06
N GLY A 236 2.68 11.29 21.83
CA GLY A 236 2.40 10.80 20.47
C GLY A 236 3.60 10.58 19.52
N VAL A 237 4.81 10.34 20.04
CA VAL A 237 5.99 10.02 19.21
C VAL A 237 6.30 8.52 19.32
N VAL A 238 6.40 7.85 18.15
CA VAL A 238 6.91 6.47 18.04
C VAL A 238 8.43 6.53 17.98
N GLN A 239 9.11 6.04 19.02
CA GLN A 239 10.57 5.83 18.98
C GLN A 239 10.85 4.33 18.99
N ASN A 240 11.52 3.83 17.95
CA ASN A 240 12.25 2.58 18.02
C ASN A 240 13.58 2.87 18.73
N VAL A 241 13.69 2.46 20.00
CA VAL A 241 14.97 2.41 20.70
C VAL A 241 15.44 0.96 20.67
N SER A 242 16.32 0.64 19.72
CA SER A 242 17.16 -0.55 19.84
C SER A 242 18.20 -0.27 20.92
N ALA A 243 17.98 -0.77 22.13
CA ALA A 243 18.97 -0.75 23.20
C ALA A 243 19.64 -2.13 23.33
N GLN A 244 20.95 -2.17 23.10
CA GLN A 244 21.85 -2.94 23.96
C GLN A 244 22.26 -2.04 25.12
#